data_AF-A0AAX1F152-F1
#
_entry.id   AF-A0AAX1F152-F1
#
_cell.length_a   1.000
_cell.length_b   1.000
_cell.length_c   1.000
_cell.angle_alpha   90.00
_cell.angle_beta   90.00
_cell.angle_gamma   90.00
#
_symmetry.space_group_name_H-M   'P 1'
#
loop_
_entity.id
_entity.type
_entity.pdbx_description
1 polymer ?
#
loop_
_entity_poly.entity_id
_entity_poly.type
_entity_poly.pdbx_seq_one_letter_code
_entity_poly.pdbx_strand_id
1 'polypeptide(L)' 'MQPCPSTGKPFGACPGYIIDHITPLKRGGADAPSNMQWQTVEESKEKDKWE' A
#
# COMPACT_ATOMS: atom_id res chain seq x y z
N MET A 1 12.30 -2.74 0.24
CA MET A 1 11.50 -1.51 0.45
C MET A 1 11.59 -0.68 -0.82
N GLN A 2 10.46 -0.46 -1.49
CA GLN A 2 10.42 0.36 -2.70
C GLN A 2 10.30 1.84 -2.30
N PRO A 3 11.10 2.75 -2.86
CA PRO A 3 10.96 4.18 -2.59
C PRO A 3 9.61 4.70 -3.10
N CYS A 4 9.04 5.68 -2.41
CA CYS A 4 7.82 6.37 -2.81
C CYS A 4 7.98 6.88 -4.25
N PRO A 5 7.09 6.52 -5.20
CA PRO A 5 7.22 6.89 -6.61
C PRO A 5 7.12 8.41 -6.83
N SER A 6 6.46 9.13 -5.92
CA SER A 6 6.27 10.58 -5.99
C SER A 6 7.47 11.38 -5.43
N THR A 7 8.09 10.90 -4.35
CA THR A 7 9.11 11.67 -3.60
C THR A 7 10.50 11.02 -3.63
N GLY A 8 10.62 9.78 -4.13
CA GLY A 8 11.86 8.99 -4.13
C GLY A 8 12.33 8.57 -2.74
N LYS A 9 11.55 8.84 -1.69
CA LYS A 9 11.94 8.55 -0.30
C LYS A 9 11.58 7.11 0.07
N PRO A 10 12.49 6.35 0.69
CA PRO A 10 12.20 4.99 1.15
C PRO A 10 11.31 4.93 2.40
N PHE A 11 11.08 6.06 3.07
CA PHE A 11 10.29 6.15 4.31
C PHE A 11 9.61 7.53 4.42
N GLY A 12 8.48 7.58 5.14
CA GLY A 12 7.71 8.80 5.41
C GLY A 12 6.40 8.91 4.60
N ALA A 13 5.68 10.00 4.79
CA ALA A 13 4.44 10.26 4.07
C ALA A 13 4.71 10.50 2.57
N CYS A 14 4.13 9.67 1.71
CA CYS A 14 4.13 9.84 0.26
C CYS A 14 2.83 10.56 -0.12
N PRO A 15 2.85 11.81 -0.62
CA PRO A 15 1.62 12.52 -0.95
C PRO A 15 0.85 11.78 -2.04
N GLY A 16 -0.40 11.39 -1.74
CA GLY A 16 -1.27 10.65 -2.67
C GLY A 16 -1.10 9.13 -2.67
N TYR A 17 -0.13 8.58 -1.90
CA TYR A 17 0.09 7.15 -1.79
C TYR A 17 0.21 6.71 -0.33
N ILE A 18 -0.32 5.53 -0.05
CA ILE A 18 -0.19 4.87 1.25
C ILE A 18 0.43 3.48 1.06
N ILE A 19 0.99 2.95 2.14
CA ILE A 19 1.50 1.58 2.15
C ILE A 19 0.30 0.68 2.44
N ASP A 20 -0.05 -0.16 1.49
CA ASP A 20 -1.20 -1.06 1.55
C ASP A 20 -0.75 -2.50 1.25
N HIS A 21 -1.56 -3.48 1.63
CA HIS A 21 -1.27 -4.87 1.30
C HIS A 21 -1.68 -5.18 -0.15
N ILE A 22 -0.76 -5.72 -0.94
CA ILE A 22 -1.00 -6.16 -2.32
C ILE A 22 -2.16 -7.18 -2.32
N THR A 23 -2.06 -8.17 -1.44
CA THR A 23 -3.13 -9.12 -1.15
C THR A 23 -3.79 -8.73 0.17
N PRO A 24 -5.10 -8.41 0.19
CA PRO A 24 -5.79 -8.09 1.43
C PRO A 24 -5.72 -9.24 2.43
N LEU A 25 -5.56 -8.92 3.71
CA LEU A 25 -5.43 -9.90 4.79
C LEU A 25 -6.68 -10.79 4.88
N LYS A 26 -7.87 -10.21 4.66
CA LYS A 26 -9.12 -10.99 4.65
C LYS A 26 -9.18 -12.06 3.56
N ARG A 27 -8.44 -11.92 2.47
CA ARG A 27 -8.32 -12.94 1.40
C ARG A 27 -7.17 -13.92 1.63
N GLY A 28 -6.53 -13.90 2.80
CA GLY A 28 -5.37 -14.73 3.12
C GLY A 28 -4.03 -14.09 2.74
N GLY A 29 -3.99 -12.77 2.54
CA GLY A 29 -2.75 -12.04 2.40
C GLY A 29 -1.86 -12.18 3.64
N ALA A 30 -0.54 -12.28 3.43
CA ALA A 30 0.41 -12.29 4.53
C ALA A 30 0.64 -10.88 5.05
N ASP A 31 0.66 -10.67 6.37
CA ASP A 31 1.13 -9.41 6.97
C ASP A 31 2.66 -9.35 6.96
N ALA A 32 3.23 -9.35 5.76
CA ALA A 32 4.66 -9.36 5.54
C ALA A 32 5.06 -8.15 4.68
N PRO A 33 6.26 -7.58 4.87
CA PRO A 33 6.76 -6.48 4.04
C PRO A 33 6.90 -6.87 2.56
N SER A 34 6.89 -8.16 2.23
CA SER A 34 6.78 -8.67 0.85
C SER A 34 5.39 -8.49 0.24
N ASN A 35 4.35 -8.41 1.07
CA ASN A 35 2.97 -8.16 0.66
C ASN A 35 2.57 -6.69 0.85
N MET A 36 3.50 -5.79 1.19
CA MET A 36 3.22 -4.35 1.32
C MET A 36 3.73 -3.60 0.09
N GLN A 37 2.92 -2.71 -0.47
CA GLN A 37 3.29 -1.88 -1.61
C GLN A 37 2.69 -0.48 -1.50
N TRP A 38 3.35 0.50 -2.12
CA TRP A 38 2.77 1.81 -2.34
C TRP A 38 1.56 1.69 -3.26
N GLN A 39 0.42 2.14 -2.77
CA GLN A 39 -0.83 2.16 -3.50
C GLN A 39 -1.46 3.55 -3.35
N THR A 40 -2.21 3.99 -4.35
CA THR A 40 -2.83 5.32 -4.27
C THR A 40 -3.88 5.34 -3.17
N VAL A 41 -4.07 6.52 -2.55
CA VAL A 41 -5.11 6.69 -1.52
C VAL A 41 -6.50 6.36 -2.08
N GLU A 42 -6.72 6.62 -3.36
CA GLU A 42 -7.98 6.30 -4.04
C GLU A 42 -8.17 4.80 -4.22
N GLU A 43 -7.15 4.07 -4.72
CA GLU A 43 -7.20 2.61 -4.83
C GLU A 43 -7.35 1.93 -3.48
N SER A 44 -6.62 2.38 -2.45
CA SER A 44 -6.74 1.77 -1.11
C SER A 44 -8.14 2.01 -0.52
N LYS A 45 -8.74 3.19 -0.71
CA LYS A 45 -10.15 3.44 -0.34
C LYS A 45 -11.14 2.59 -1.13
N GLU A 46 -10.87 2.35 -2.41
CA GLU A 46 -11.73 1.49 -3.23
C GLU A 46 -11.60 0.03 -2.80
N LYS A 47 -10.39 -0.45 -2.50
CA LYS A 47 -10.15 -1.78 -1.95
C LYS A 47 -10.78 -1.97 -0.58
N ASP A 48 -10.66 -1.00 0.32
CA ASP A 48 -11.27 -1.02 1.66
C ASP A 48 -12.79 -1.21 1.59
N LYS A 49 -13.45 -0.61 0.58
CA LYS A 49 -14.90 -0.83 0.35
C LYS A 49 -15.27 -2.27 -0.02
N TRP A 50 -14.36 -3.01 -0.65
CA TRP A 50 -14.59 -4.38 -1.13
C TRP A 50 -13.99 -5.46 -0.22
N GLU A 51 -13.37 -5.05 0.90
CA GLU A 51 -12.78 -5.95 1.89
C GLU A 51 -13.82 -6.51 2.87
#